data_AF-A0A9P7FN95-F1
#
_entry.id   AF-A0A9P7FN95-F1
#
_cell.length_a   1.000
_cell.length_b   1.000
_cell.length_c   1.000
_cell.angle_alpha   90.00
_cell.angle_beta   90.00
_cell.angle_gamma   90.00
#
_symmetry.space_group_name_H-M   'P 1'
#
loop_
_entity.id
_entity.type
_entity.pdbx_description
1 polymer ?
#
loop_
_entity_poly.entity_id
_entity_poly.type
_entity_poly.pdbx_seq_one_letter_code
_entity_poly.pdbx_strand_id
1 'polypeptide(L)'
;HTLTNYKPDLTNTTAPMAISVFKLFEALWKPKNMSKLINHPVNGAGQRVFPSRTAKSDNTIGVRIDQGVTLADGSVILNVQENGKPHGKVLASVIVRPDDTPRDVYDRLKGECKKNPDLTFD
;
A
#
# COMPACT_ATOMS: atom_id res chain seq x y z
N HIS A 1 0.13 11.10 -23.02
CA HIS A 1 -0.76 10.09 -22.39
C HIS A 1 -1.44 10.72 -21.19
N THR A 2 -2.74 10.96 -21.31
CA THR A 2 -3.55 11.68 -20.31
C THR A 2 -3.77 10.78 -19.10
N LEU A 3 -3.30 11.23 -17.94
CA LEU A 3 -3.45 10.57 -16.65
C LEU A 3 -4.94 10.59 -16.27
N THR A 4 -5.67 9.50 -16.51
CA THR A 4 -7.02 9.36 -15.99
C THR A 4 -6.96 9.31 -14.48
N ASN A 5 -7.60 10.29 -13.84
CA ASN A 5 -7.83 10.34 -12.41
C ASN A 5 -8.58 9.05 -12.02
N TYR A 6 -7.89 8.16 -11.32
CA TYR A 6 -8.56 7.06 -10.63
C TYR A 6 -9.55 7.68 -9.64
N LYS A 7 -10.82 7.30 -9.74
CA LYS A 7 -11.88 7.65 -8.79
C LYS A 7 -12.80 6.42 -8.72
N PRO A 8 -12.56 5.49 -7.79
CA PRO A 8 -13.46 4.37 -7.61
C PRO A 8 -14.79 4.87 -7.09
N ASP A 9 -15.80 4.07 -7.36
CA ASP A 9 -17.13 4.32 -6.87
C ASP A 9 -17.18 4.03 -5.36
N LEU A 10 -17.35 5.07 -4.55
CA LEU A 10 -17.38 4.96 -3.09
C LEU A 10 -18.81 4.83 -2.55
N THR A 11 -19.83 4.81 -3.42
CA THR A 11 -21.23 4.86 -2.98
C THR A 11 -21.65 3.61 -2.19
N ASN A 12 -20.88 2.52 -2.28
CA ASN A 12 -21.13 1.27 -1.56
C ASN A 12 -20.06 0.91 -0.50
N THR A 13 -18.98 1.70 -0.37
CA THR A 13 -17.90 1.38 0.58
C THR A 13 -18.27 1.82 2.01
N THR A 14 -18.92 0.95 2.78
CA THR A 14 -19.37 1.25 4.16
C THR A 14 -18.37 0.85 5.25
N ALA A 15 -17.35 0.02 4.95
CA ALA A 15 -16.36 -0.41 5.94
C ALA A 15 -15.25 0.65 6.13
N PRO A 16 -14.95 1.11 7.37
CA PRO A 16 -13.89 2.10 7.65
C PRO A 16 -12.51 1.71 7.10
N MET A 17 -12.23 0.41 6.97
CA MET A 17 -10.94 -0.08 6.48
C MET A 17 -10.81 0.00 4.96
N ALA A 18 -11.88 -0.31 4.22
CA ALA A 18 -11.88 -0.14 2.76
C ALA A 18 -11.68 1.34 2.37
N ILE A 19 -12.31 2.28 3.08
CA ILE A 19 -12.06 3.72 2.88
C ILE A 19 -10.58 4.09 3.13
N SER A 20 -9.98 3.51 4.16
CA SER A 20 -8.57 3.76 4.53
C SER A 20 -7.61 3.26 3.44
N VAL A 21 -7.82 2.05 2.95
CA VAL A 21 -7.05 1.47 1.84
C VAL A 21 -7.29 2.23 0.53
N PHE A 22 -8.50 2.70 0.27
CA PHE A 22 -8.76 3.56 -0.86
C PHE A 22 -7.92 4.85 -0.82
N LYS A 23 -7.94 5.57 0.31
CA LYS A 23 -7.13 6.78 0.52
C LYS A 23 -5.63 6.52 0.37
N LEU A 24 -5.16 5.33 0.78
CA LEU A 24 -3.78 4.90 0.56
C LEU A 24 -3.46 4.87 -0.94
N PHE A 25 -4.28 4.20 -1.76
CA PHE A 25 -4.06 4.07 -3.20
C PHE A 25 -4.24 5.39 -3.97
N GLU A 26 -5.17 6.25 -3.56
CA GLU A 26 -5.29 7.64 -4.05
C GLU A 26 -4.00 8.42 -3.86
N ALA A 27 -3.45 8.37 -2.64
CA ALA A 27 -2.22 9.06 -2.31
C ALA A 27 -1.03 8.45 -3.06
N LEU A 28 -1.00 7.12 -3.21
CA LEU A 28 0.06 6.37 -3.85
C LEU A 28 0.12 6.58 -5.37
N TRP A 29 -1.02 6.84 -6.03
CA TRP A 29 -1.11 7.03 -7.49
C TRP A 29 -0.21 8.15 -8.04
N LYS A 30 0.19 9.11 -7.19
CA LYS A 30 1.15 10.15 -7.56
C LYS A 30 2.50 9.52 -7.89
N PRO A 31 3.12 9.82 -9.06
CA PRO A 31 4.36 9.15 -9.49
C PRO A 31 5.47 9.12 -8.43
N LYS A 32 5.68 10.22 -7.71
CA LYS A 32 6.67 10.35 -6.62
C LYS A 32 6.42 9.44 -5.41
N ASN A 33 5.18 9.03 -5.20
CA ASN A 33 4.79 8.15 -4.09
C ASN A 33 4.87 6.71 -4.55
N MET A 34 4.38 6.42 -5.76
CA MET A 34 4.49 5.10 -6.39
C MET A 34 5.95 4.66 -6.53
N SER A 35 6.87 5.57 -6.87
CA SER A 35 8.31 5.27 -6.95
C SER A 35 8.89 4.74 -5.64
N LYS A 36 8.29 5.05 -4.48
CA LYS A 36 8.74 4.53 -3.18
C LYS A 36 8.53 3.02 -3.05
N LEU A 37 7.64 2.42 -3.83
CA LEU A 37 7.40 0.96 -3.80
C LEU A 37 8.64 0.17 -4.20
N ILE A 38 9.52 0.74 -5.03
CA ILE A 38 10.76 0.09 -5.48
C ILE A 38 12.03 0.84 -5.06
N ASN A 39 11.94 2.15 -4.79
CA ASN A 39 13.09 3.00 -4.43
C ASN A 39 13.10 3.40 -2.94
N HIS A 40 12.65 2.52 -2.05
CA HIS A 40 12.77 2.74 -0.60
C HIS A 40 14.06 2.11 -0.06
N PRO A 41 14.65 2.68 1.00
CA PRO A 41 15.77 2.04 1.68
C PRO A 41 15.36 0.67 2.25
N VAL A 42 16.09 -0.38 1.89
CA VAL A 42 15.89 -1.74 2.40
C VAL A 42 16.48 -1.84 3.82
N ASN A 43 15.74 -1.36 4.81
CA ASN A 43 16.22 -1.17 6.20
C ASN A 43 15.63 -2.18 7.20
N GLY A 44 15.43 -3.42 6.75
CA GLY A 44 14.85 -4.50 7.54
C GLY A 44 13.32 -4.49 7.60
N ALA A 45 12.75 -5.58 8.11
CA ALA A 45 11.30 -5.77 8.19
C ALA A 45 10.65 -4.79 9.18
N GLY A 46 9.42 -4.38 8.89
CA GLY A 46 8.61 -3.45 9.68
C GLY A 46 8.90 -1.97 9.41
N GLN A 47 9.81 -1.64 8.48
CA GLN A 47 10.07 -0.24 8.12
C GLN A 47 8.97 0.30 7.21
N ARG A 48 8.46 1.48 7.55
CA ARG A 48 7.37 2.09 6.78
C ARG A 48 7.90 2.66 5.47
N VAL A 49 7.34 2.18 4.36
CA VAL A 49 7.59 2.66 2.99
C VAL A 49 6.70 3.86 2.68
N PHE A 50 5.41 3.76 3.03
CA PHE A 50 4.41 4.79 2.74
C PHE A 50 3.20 4.67 3.68
N PRO A 51 2.46 5.74 3.99
CA PRO A 51 2.84 7.15 3.86
C PRO A 51 4.01 7.52 4.78
N SER A 52 4.51 8.76 4.72
CA SER A 52 5.50 9.23 5.68
C SER A 52 4.98 9.12 7.12
N ARG A 53 5.85 8.78 8.08
CA ARG A 53 5.49 8.62 9.49
C ARG A 53 5.20 9.97 10.15
N THR A 54 3.96 10.44 10.02
CA THR A 54 3.47 11.67 10.64
C THR A 54 2.07 11.44 11.22
N ALA A 55 1.75 12.11 12.33
CA ALA A 55 0.42 12.04 12.94
C ALA A 55 -0.70 12.42 11.95
N LYS A 56 -0.44 13.42 11.08
CA LYS A 56 -1.36 13.82 10.02
C LYS A 56 -1.65 12.68 9.04
N SER A 57 -0.61 12.01 8.55
CA SER A 57 -0.77 10.87 7.63
C SER A 57 -1.50 9.71 8.30
N ASP A 58 -1.14 9.40 9.55
CA ASP A 58 -1.74 8.29 10.30
C ASP A 58 -3.23 8.51 10.53
N ASN A 59 -3.63 9.72 10.92
CA ASN A 59 -5.04 10.09 11.13
C ASN A 59 -5.83 10.18 9.82
N THR A 60 -5.18 10.56 8.71
CA THR A 60 -5.88 10.75 7.42
C THR A 60 -6.12 9.42 6.71
N ILE A 61 -5.12 8.54 6.69
CA ILE A 61 -5.12 7.32 5.85
C ILE A 61 -5.49 6.08 6.65
N GLY A 62 -5.11 5.96 7.93
CA GLY A 62 -5.47 4.81 8.78
C GLY A 62 -4.70 3.51 8.50
N VAL A 63 -4.08 3.37 7.33
CA VAL A 63 -3.25 2.23 6.91
C VAL A 63 -1.88 2.68 6.39
N ARG A 64 -0.97 1.74 6.20
CA ARG A 64 0.40 1.95 5.72
C ARG A 64 0.88 0.79 4.86
N ILE A 65 1.98 1.02 4.15
CA ILE A 65 2.79 0.01 3.47
C ILE A 65 4.10 -0.09 4.24
N ASP A 66 4.36 -1.26 4.80
CA ASP A 66 5.60 -1.58 5.48
C ASP A 66 6.40 -2.60 4.67
N GLN A 67 7.72 -2.48 4.72
CA GLN A 67 8.65 -3.47 4.18
C GLN A 67 8.58 -4.73 5.05
N GLY A 68 8.47 -5.88 4.41
CA GLY A 68 8.59 -7.20 5.00
C GLY A 68 10.01 -7.75 4.90
N VAL A 69 10.11 -9.06 4.73
CA VAL A 69 11.39 -9.77 4.60
C VAL A 69 11.98 -9.55 3.20
N THR A 70 13.30 -9.37 3.15
CA THR A 70 14.07 -9.46 1.90
C THR A 70 14.41 -10.93 1.64
N LEU A 71 14.09 -11.41 0.45
CA LEU A 71 14.34 -12.76 -0.01
C LEU A 71 15.77 -12.89 -0.56
N ALA A 72 16.24 -14.13 -0.69
CA ALA A 72 17.60 -14.43 -1.13
C ALA A 72 17.91 -13.98 -2.57
N ASP A 73 16.88 -13.85 -3.41
CA ASP A 73 16.98 -13.36 -4.79
C ASP A 73 16.99 -11.83 -4.90
N GLY A 74 17.01 -11.12 -3.77
CA GLY A 74 16.93 -9.66 -3.71
C GLY A 74 15.51 -9.10 -3.81
N SER A 75 14.49 -9.96 -3.97
CA SER A 75 13.09 -9.54 -3.89
C SER A 75 12.73 -9.09 -2.47
N VAL A 76 11.78 -8.18 -2.34
CA VAL A 76 11.34 -7.63 -1.04
C VAL A 76 9.83 -7.80 -0.90
N ILE A 77 9.35 -8.26 0.25
CA ILE A 77 7.91 -8.29 0.54
C ILE A 77 7.45 -6.88 0.93
N LEU A 78 6.32 -6.41 0.40
CA LEU A 78 5.61 -5.23 0.90
C LEU A 78 4.26 -5.62 1.47
N ASN A 79 3.91 -5.05 2.62
CA ASN A 79 2.69 -5.35 3.35
C ASN A 79 1.82 -4.09 3.46
N VAL A 80 0.58 -4.14 2.96
CA VAL A 80 -0.46 -3.19 3.36
C VAL A 80 -0.93 -3.60 4.75
N GLN A 81 -0.88 -2.68 5.70
CA GLN A 81 -1.11 -2.95 7.10
C GLN A 81 -1.92 -1.83 7.75
N GLU A 82 -2.79 -2.19 8.69
CA GLU A 82 -3.45 -1.23 9.57
C GLU A 82 -2.41 -0.48 10.41
N ASN A 83 -2.69 0.79 10.71
CA ASN A 83 -1.94 1.47 11.76
C ASN A 83 -2.29 0.84 13.12
N GLY A 84 -1.28 0.60 13.95
CA GLY A 84 -1.46 0.01 15.28
C GLY A 84 -0.17 0.09 16.11
N LYS A 85 -0.28 -0.17 17.41
CA LYS A 85 0.87 -0.28 18.35
C LYS A 85 0.93 -1.71 18.91
N PRO A 86 2.03 -2.46 18.75
CA PRO A 86 3.26 -2.08 18.02
C PRO A 86 3.08 -2.07 16.50
N HIS A 87 2.19 -2.93 15.97
CA HIS A 87 1.79 -2.97 14.55
C HIS A 87 0.31 -3.43 14.43
N GLY A 88 -0.40 -3.01 13.38
CA GLY A 88 -1.79 -3.43 13.11
C GLY A 88 -1.89 -4.72 12.29
N LYS A 89 -3.10 -5.14 11.89
CA LYS A 89 -3.30 -6.33 11.05
C LYS A 89 -2.73 -6.11 9.64
N VAL A 90 -2.07 -7.14 9.07
CA VAL A 90 -1.69 -7.14 7.65
C VAL A 90 -2.93 -7.45 6.81
N LEU A 91 -3.19 -6.59 5.84
CA LEU A 91 -4.37 -6.62 4.98
C LEU A 91 -4.07 -7.22 3.59
N ALA A 92 -2.85 -7.04 3.10
CA ALA A 92 -2.38 -7.60 1.84
C ALA A 92 -0.86 -7.62 1.83
N SER A 93 -0.27 -8.55 1.06
CA SER A 93 1.17 -8.67 0.89
C SER A 93 1.50 -8.95 -0.56
N VAL A 94 2.58 -8.35 -1.07
CA VAL A 94 3.12 -8.67 -2.39
C VAL A 94 4.62 -8.85 -2.33
N ILE A 95 5.16 -9.64 -3.24
CA ILE A 95 6.59 -9.67 -3.52
C ILE A 95 6.88 -8.55 -4.52
N VAL A 96 7.91 -7.76 -4.28
CA VAL A 96 8.51 -6.79 -5.20
C VAL A 96 9.80 -7.41 -5.72
N ARG A 97 9.87 -7.60 -7.03
CA ARG A 97 11.03 -8.18 -7.71
C ARG A 97 12.00 -7.07 -8.14
N PRO A 98 13.30 -7.38 -8.29
CA PRO A 98 14.30 -6.40 -8.71
C PRO A 98 14.00 -5.69 -10.04
N ASP A 99 13.23 -6.32 -10.93
CA ASP A 99 12.84 -5.83 -12.26
C ASP A 99 11.44 -5.20 -12.32
N ASP A 100 10.69 -5.20 -11.21
CA ASP A 100 9.36 -4.60 -11.18
C ASP A 100 9.43 -3.08 -11.42
N THR A 101 8.50 -2.54 -12.21
CA THR A 101 8.26 -1.11 -12.25
C THR A 101 7.41 -0.66 -11.06
N PRO A 102 7.40 0.65 -10.71
CA PRO A 102 6.49 1.15 -9.68
C PRO A 102 5.02 0.81 -9.96
N ARG A 103 4.64 0.72 -11.24
CA ARG A 103 3.28 0.44 -11.66
C ARG A 103 2.91 -1.03 -11.45
N ASP A 104 3.82 -1.95 -11.73
CA ASP A 104 3.59 -3.39 -11.53
C ASP A 104 3.31 -3.70 -10.06
N VAL A 105 4.08 -3.10 -9.15
CA VAL A 105 3.88 -3.26 -7.71
C VAL A 105 2.57 -2.64 -7.25
N TYR A 106 2.24 -1.44 -7.75
CA TYR A 106 0.97 -0.76 -7.43
C TYR A 106 -0.24 -1.62 -7.82
N ASP A 107 -0.27 -2.12 -9.05
CA ASP A 107 -1.40 -2.91 -9.54
C ASP A 107 -1.50 -4.26 -8.80
N ARG A 108 -0.36 -4.89 -8.47
CA ARG A 108 -0.31 -6.12 -7.68
C ARG A 108 -0.84 -5.91 -6.26
N LEU A 109 -0.39 -4.86 -5.56
CA LEU A 109 -0.89 -4.51 -4.22
C LEU A 109 -2.40 -4.28 -4.23
N LYS A 110 -2.88 -3.52 -5.21
CA LYS A 110 -4.31 -3.24 -5.37
C LYS A 110 -5.11 -4.51 -5.64
N GLY A 111 -4.58 -5.41 -6.47
CA GLY A 111 -5.16 -6.72 -6.74
C GLY A 111 -5.29 -7.57 -5.48
N GLU A 112 -4.25 -7.63 -4.64
CA GLU A 112 -4.29 -8.37 -3.37
C GLU A 112 -5.28 -7.76 -2.36
N CYS A 113 -5.34 -6.43 -2.25
CA CYS A 113 -6.35 -5.78 -1.39
C CYS A 113 -7.78 -6.11 -1.82
N LYS A 114 -8.07 -6.25 -3.12
CA LYS A 114 -9.40 -6.62 -3.62
C LYS A 114 -9.80 -8.06 -3.31
N LYS A 115 -8.83 -8.96 -3.10
CA LYS A 115 -9.09 -10.35 -2.70
C LYS A 115 -9.43 -10.46 -1.21
N ASN A 116 -9.16 -9.43 -0.42
CA ASN A 116 -9.42 -9.45 1.00
C ASN A 116 -10.92 -9.18 1.27
N PRO A 117 -11.67 -10.14 1.83
CA PRO A 117 -13.11 -9.97 2.11
C PRO A 117 -13.40 -8.90 3.17
N ASP A 118 -12.43 -8.52 3.99
CA ASP A 118 -12.56 -7.43 4.97
C ASP A 118 -12.45 -6.04 4.30
N LEU A 119 -12.03 -5.99 3.03
CA LEU A 119 -11.84 -4.79 2.23
C LEU A 119 -12.78 -4.77 1.03
N THR A 120 -14.08 -5.00 1.23
CA THR A 120 -15.05 -4.95 0.12
C THR A 120 -15.04 -3.58 -0.56
N PHE A 121 -14.50 -3.55 -1.79
CA PHE A 121 -14.63 -2.46 -2.74
C PHE A 121 -15.56 -2.96 -3.85
N ASP A 122 -16.76 -2.41 -3.95
CA ASP A 122 -17.59 -2.58 -5.15
C ASP A 122 -17.10 -1.62 -6.26
#